data_AF-A0A3D5CCX1-F1
#
_entry.id   AF-A0A3D5CCX1-F1
#
_cell.length_a   1.000
_cell.length_b   1.000
_cell.length_c   1.000
_cell.angle_alpha   90.00
_cell.angle_beta   90.00
_cell.angle_gamma   90.00
#
_symmetry.space_group_name_H-M   'P 1'
#
loop_
_entity.id
_entity.type
_entity.pdbx_description
1 polymer ?
#
loop_
_entity_poly.entity_id
_entity_poly.type
_entity_poly.pdbx_seq_one_letter_code
_entity_poly.pdbx_strand_id
1 'polypeptide(L)'
;MSASGGNRAIIAAFLANMGIALSKFAAWFFSGSASMLAEAIHSVADSGNQLLLLLGGRQSRRAADAEHPFGYGRERYVYAFVVSIILFSVGGLFPIYEGVDK
;
A
#
# COMPACT_ATOMS: atom_id res chain seq x y z
N MET A 1 0.19 -22.85 -1.12
CA MET A 1 -0.27 -21.49 -0.75
C MET A 1 -0.42 -20.67 -2.03
N SER A 2 -1.62 -20.09 -2.24
CA SER A 2 -2.19 -19.62 -3.52
C SER A 2 -1.48 -18.44 -4.22
N ALA A 3 -0.23 -18.60 -4.63
CA ALA A 3 0.49 -17.58 -5.41
C ALA A 3 0.19 -17.62 -6.93
N SER A 4 -1.04 -17.96 -7.34
CA SER A 4 -1.45 -18.00 -8.76
C SER A 4 -2.55 -17.00 -9.13
N GLY A 5 -2.77 -15.96 -8.32
CA GLY A 5 -3.48 -14.76 -8.76
C GLY A 5 -2.62 -14.01 -9.76
N GLY A 6 -2.65 -14.42 -11.04
CA GLY A 6 -1.80 -13.88 -12.09
C GLY A 6 -1.84 -12.35 -12.16
N ASN A 7 -0.78 -11.71 -12.68
CA ASN A 7 -0.62 -10.25 -12.74
C ASN A 7 -1.91 -9.47 -13.08
N ARG A 8 -2.81 -10.04 -13.90
CA ARG A 8 -4.13 -9.46 -14.20
C ARG A 8 -4.99 -9.21 -12.96
N ALA A 9 -5.05 -10.15 -12.01
CA ALA A 9 -5.79 -10.00 -10.77
C ALA A 9 -5.20 -8.88 -9.89
N ILE A 10 -3.86 -8.78 -9.82
CA ILE A 10 -3.20 -7.72 -9.06
C ILE A 10 -3.45 -6.35 -9.71
N ILE A 11 -3.41 -6.27 -11.05
CA ILE A 11 -3.72 -5.05 -11.80
C ILE A 11 -5.20 -4.66 -11.64
N ALA A 12 -6.12 -5.62 -11.69
CA ALA A 12 -7.54 -5.35 -11.47
C ALA A 12 -7.80 -4.82 -10.05
N ALA A 13 -7.17 -5.44 -9.04
CA ALA A 13 -7.25 -4.98 -7.66
C ALA A 13 -6.62 -3.58 -7.48
N PHE A 14 -5.52 -3.30 -8.16
CA PHE A 14 -4.88 -1.97 -8.18
C PHE A 14 -5.80 -0.89 -8.73
N LEU A 15 -6.43 -1.13 -9.88
CA LEU A 15 -7.37 -0.20 -10.50
C LEU A 15 -8.61 0.01 -9.63
N ALA A 16 -9.15 -1.05 -9.03
CA ALA A 16 -10.27 -0.96 -8.11
C ALA A 16 -9.92 -0.11 -6.86
N ASN A 17 -8.77 -0.38 -6.24
CA ASN A 17 -8.33 0.39 -5.08
C ASN A 17 -8.03 1.86 -5.41
N MET A 18 -7.49 2.16 -6.59
CA MET A 18 -7.34 3.54 -7.06
C MET A 18 -8.70 4.25 -7.18
N GLY A 19 -9.71 3.58 -7.75
CA GLY A 19 -11.07 4.13 -7.84
C GLY A 19 -11.68 4.41 -6.46
N ILE A 20 -11.48 3.51 -5.51
CA ILE A 20 -11.92 3.69 -4.12
C ILE A 20 -11.17 4.87 -3.47
N ALA A 21 -9.85 4.94 -3.62
CA ALA A 21 -9.03 6.01 -3.06
C ALA A 21 -9.47 7.39 -3.58
N LEU A 22 -9.69 7.53 -4.89
CA LEU A 22 -10.22 8.76 -5.51
C LEU A 22 -11.58 9.15 -4.93
N SER A 23 -12.49 8.17 -4.79
CA SER A 23 -13.83 8.40 -4.24
C SER A 23 -13.77 8.85 -2.78
N LYS A 24 -12.89 8.25 -1.96
CA LYS A 24 -12.69 8.65 -0.56
C LYS A 24 -12.04 10.03 -0.44
N PHE A 25 -11.09 10.37 -1.30
CA PHE A 25 -10.51 11.71 -1.35
C PHE A 25 -11.57 12.77 -1.72
N ALA A 26 -12.44 12.47 -2.68
CA ALA A 26 -13.56 13.35 -3.00
C ALA A 26 -14.52 13.49 -1.81
N ALA A 27 -14.89 12.38 -1.16
CA ALA A 27 -15.74 12.40 0.02
C ALA A 27 -15.11 13.19 1.18
N TRP A 28 -13.81 13.06 1.39
CA TRP A 28 -13.06 13.88 2.35
C TRP A 28 -13.13 15.36 1.97
N PHE A 29 -12.88 15.71 0.71
CA PHE A 29 -12.89 17.11 0.26
C PHE A 29 -14.23 17.80 0.52
N PHE A 30 -15.36 17.09 0.31
CA PHE A 30 -16.68 17.64 0.60
C PHE A 30 -17.05 17.62 2.08
N SER A 31 -16.60 16.60 2.84
CA SER A 31 -16.96 16.46 4.26
C SER A 31 -16.03 17.23 5.21
N GLY A 32 -14.80 17.52 4.80
CA GLY A 32 -13.75 18.06 5.66
C GLY A 32 -13.31 17.13 6.80
N SER A 33 -13.75 15.88 6.81
CA SER A 33 -13.57 14.97 7.96
C SER A 33 -12.17 14.39 8.05
N ALA A 34 -11.48 14.62 9.17
CA ALA A 34 -10.18 14.02 9.47
C ALA A 34 -10.19 12.48 9.37
N SER A 35 -11.29 11.84 9.81
CA SER A 35 -11.47 10.39 9.71
C SER A 35 -11.60 9.92 8.26
N MET A 36 -12.28 10.70 7.41
CA MET A 36 -12.40 10.36 5.98
C MET A 36 -11.06 10.52 5.24
N LEU A 37 -10.23 11.50 5.64
CA LEU A 37 -8.87 11.64 5.13
C LEU A 37 -7.99 10.44 5.50
N ALA A 38 -8.07 10.00 6.76
CA ALA A 38 -7.37 8.80 7.22
C ALA A 38 -7.70 7.58 6.35
N GLU A 39 -8.99 7.38 6.09
CA GLU A 39 -9.47 6.30 5.24
C GLU A 39 -9.04 6.44 3.77
N ALA A 40 -8.99 7.67 3.24
CA ALA A 40 -8.51 7.94 1.89
C ALA A 40 -7.02 7.59 1.73
N ILE A 41 -6.20 7.99 2.72
CA ILE A 41 -4.77 7.66 2.78
C ILE A 41 -4.55 6.15 2.91
N HIS A 42 -5.37 5.46 3.70
CA HIS A 42 -5.34 4.01 3.80
C HIS A 42 -5.58 3.33 2.43
N SER A 43 -6.59 3.77 1.68
CA SER A 43 -6.88 3.22 0.35
C SER A 43 -5.76 3.49 -0.67
N VAL A 44 -5.06 4.63 -0.59
CA VAL A 44 -3.86 4.88 -1.41
C VAL A 44 -2.75 3.89 -1.06
N ALA A 45 -2.56 3.62 0.21
CA ALA A 45 -1.50 2.75 0.65
C ALA A 45 -1.77 1.27 0.31
N ASP A 46 -3.04 0.86 0.29
CA ASP A 46 -3.49 -0.43 -0.26
C ASP A 46 -3.20 -0.56 -1.77
N SER A 47 -3.37 0.51 -2.55
CA SER A 47 -2.90 0.54 -3.94
C SER A 47 -1.37 0.38 -4.04
N GLY A 48 -0.63 0.98 -3.10
CA GLY A 48 0.82 0.80 -2.97
C GLY A 48 1.22 -0.66 -2.71
N ASN A 49 0.45 -1.39 -1.88
CA ASN A 49 0.68 -2.81 -1.65
C ASN A 49 0.56 -3.64 -2.94
N GLN A 50 -0.41 -3.35 -3.81
CA GLN A 50 -0.51 -4.05 -5.11
C GLN A 50 0.68 -3.78 -6.04
N LEU A 51 1.21 -2.56 -6.04
CA LEU A 51 2.47 -2.24 -6.74
C LEU A 51 3.65 -3.03 -6.16
N LEU A 52 3.75 -3.13 -4.84
CA LEU A 52 4.76 -3.95 -4.18
C LEU A 52 4.62 -5.45 -4.47
N LEU A 53 3.40 -5.97 -4.62
CA LEU A 53 3.17 -7.35 -5.04
C LEU A 53 3.63 -7.58 -6.48
N LEU A 54 3.38 -6.63 -7.39
CA LEU A 54 3.86 -6.70 -8.78
C LEU A 54 5.39 -6.62 -8.86
N LEU A 55 6.00 -5.69 -8.11
CA LEU A 55 7.45 -5.51 -8.04
C LEU A 55 8.12 -6.70 -7.34
N GLY A 56 7.64 -7.11 -6.18
CA GLY A 56 8.12 -8.27 -5.43
C GLY A 56 7.97 -9.57 -6.21
N GLY A 57 6.90 -9.74 -6.98
CA GLY A 57 6.76 -10.88 -7.89
C GLY A 57 7.72 -10.84 -9.09
N ARG A 58 8.23 -9.67 -9.48
CA ARG A 58 9.31 -9.56 -10.49
C ARG A 58 10.68 -9.78 -9.86
N GLN A 59 10.92 -9.21 -8.69
CA GLN A 59 12.19 -9.28 -7.96
C GLN A 59 12.44 -10.66 -7.34
N SER A 60 11.39 -11.37 -6.92
CA SER A 60 11.50 -12.76 -6.44
C SER A 60 11.90 -13.75 -7.55
N ARG A 61 11.78 -13.35 -8.82
CA ARG A 61 12.26 -14.12 -9.98
C ARG A 61 13.70 -13.77 -10.37
N ARG A 62 14.34 -12.83 -9.67
CA ARG A 62 15.74 -12.47 -9.88
C ARG A 62 16.63 -13.59 -9.33
N ALA A 63 17.55 -14.07 -10.15
CA ALA A 63 18.52 -15.08 -9.77
C ALA A 63 19.43 -14.56 -8.64
N ALA A 64 19.91 -15.47 -7.78
CA ALA A 64 20.88 -15.16 -6.74
C ALA A 64 22.18 -14.61 -7.36
N ASP A 65 22.82 -13.66 -6.68
CA ASP A 65 24.11 -13.08 -7.06
C ASP A 65 25.09 -13.15 -5.87
N ALA A 66 26.32 -12.65 -6.08
CA ALA A 66 27.38 -12.70 -5.07
C ALA A 66 27.06 -11.89 -3.80
N GLU A 67 26.24 -10.84 -3.91
CA GLU A 67 25.78 -10.04 -2.77
C GLU A 67 24.61 -10.69 -2.02
N HIS A 68 23.74 -11.42 -2.74
CA HIS A 68 22.61 -12.17 -2.18
C HIS A 68 22.65 -13.66 -2.57
N PRO A 69 23.48 -14.48 -1.89
CA PRO A 69 23.65 -15.91 -2.20
C PRO A 69 22.36 -16.74 -2.02
N PHE A 70 21.45 -16.26 -1.17
CA PHE A 70 20.15 -16.89 -0.91
C PHE A 70 19.00 -16.31 -1.77
N GLY A 71 19.31 -15.38 -2.68
CA GLY A 71 18.35 -14.69 -3.53
C GLY A 71 17.52 -13.61 -2.83
N TYR A 72 16.66 -12.96 -3.61
CA TYR A 72 15.97 -11.71 -3.24
C TYR A 72 14.56 -11.90 -2.65
N GLY A 73 14.16 -13.14 -2.34
CA GLY A 73 12.78 -13.45 -1.91
C GLY A 73 12.32 -12.74 -0.64
N ARG A 74 13.25 -12.31 0.23
CA ARG A 74 12.92 -11.66 1.52
C ARG A 74 12.71 -10.15 1.43
N GLU A 75 13.13 -9.48 0.35
CA GLU A 75 12.99 -8.03 0.22
C GLU A 75 11.54 -7.56 0.29
N ARG A 76 10.60 -8.38 -0.17
CA ARG A 76 9.16 -8.11 -0.05
C ARG A 76 8.72 -7.82 1.39
N TYR A 77 9.29 -8.49 2.39
CA TYR A 77 8.94 -8.27 3.79
C TYR A 77 9.46 -6.92 4.30
N VAL A 78 10.63 -6.49 3.84
CA VAL A 78 11.22 -5.19 4.19
C VAL A 78 10.34 -4.06 3.64
N TYR A 79 9.95 -4.14 2.37
CA TYR A 79 9.06 -3.14 1.77
C TYR A 79 7.68 -3.11 2.43
N ALA A 80 7.11 -4.27 2.78
CA ALA A 80 5.84 -4.34 3.51
C ALA A 80 5.95 -3.67 4.90
N PHE A 81 7.06 -3.87 5.61
CA PHE A 81 7.31 -3.26 6.91
C PHE A 81 7.40 -1.72 6.80
N VAL A 82 8.13 -1.20 5.82
CA VAL A 82 8.22 0.25 5.57
C VAL A 82 6.85 0.86 5.28
N VAL A 83 6.04 0.21 4.43
CA VAL A 83 4.68 0.68 4.12
C VAL A 83 3.80 0.70 5.37
N SER A 84 3.89 -0.32 6.24
CA SER A 84 3.14 -0.34 7.50
C SER A 84 3.49 0.84 8.42
N ILE A 85 4.77 1.23 8.50
CA ILE A 85 5.18 2.41 9.29
C ILE A 85 4.56 3.69 8.72
N ILE A 86 4.56 3.84 7.39
CA ILE A 86 3.99 5.01 6.71
C ILE A 86 2.47 5.06 6.92
N LEU A 87 1.74 3.96 6.73
CA LEU A 87 0.30 3.90 7.01
C LEU A 87 -0.01 4.23 8.46
N PHE A 88 0.71 3.65 9.40
CA PHE A 88 0.45 3.86 10.82
C PHE A 88 0.68 5.32 11.20
N SER A 89 1.76 5.92 10.69
CA SER A 89 2.08 7.31 10.97
C SER A 89 1.07 8.26 10.34
N VAL A 90 0.82 8.13 9.03
CA VAL A 90 -0.03 9.08 8.30
C VAL A 90 -1.52 8.79 8.51
N GLY A 91 -1.93 7.52 8.55
CA GLY A 91 -3.33 7.14 8.77
C GLY A 91 -3.74 7.15 10.25
N GLY A 92 -2.80 7.01 11.19
CA GLY A 92 -3.09 6.95 12.62
C GLY A 92 -2.79 8.26 13.36
N LEU A 93 -1.60 8.84 13.16
CA LEU A 93 -1.19 10.03 13.93
C LEU A 93 -1.79 11.33 13.38
N PHE A 94 -1.89 11.46 12.05
CA PHE A 94 -2.44 12.66 11.42
C PHE A 94 -3.88 12.97 11.86
N PRO A 95 -4.82 12.01 11.87
CA PRO A 95 -6.21 12.30 12.29
C PRO A 95 -6.32 12.59 13.79
N ILE A 96 -5.44 12.00 14.61
CA ILE A 96 -5.36 12.32 16.04
C ILE A 96 -4.90 13.75 16.22
N TYR A 97 -3.84 14.17 15.52
CA TYR A 97 -3.37 15.55 15.55
C TYR A 97 -4.49 16.52 15.09
N GLU A 98 -5.07 16.27 13.92
CA GLU A 98 -6.15 17.09 13.37
C GLU A 98 -7.37 17.16 14.30
N GLY A 99 -7.69 16.08 15.02
CA GLY A 99 -8.80 16.02 15.98
C GLY A 99 -8.50 16.59 17.37
N VAL A 100 -7.24 16.89 17.70
CA VAL A 100 -6.86 17.62 18.91
C VAL A 100 -6.74 19.12 18.62
N ASP A 101 -6.30 19.49 17.42
CA ASP A 101 -6.08 20.88 17.00
C ASP A 101 -7.36 21.57 16.49
N LYS A 102 -8.41 20.80 16.11
CA LYS A 102 -9.76 21.29 15.77
C LYS A 102 -10.80 20.83 16.76
#